data_AF-A0A9P7FQ13-F1
#
_entry.id   AF-A0A9P7FQ13-F1
#
_cell.length_a   1.000
_cell.length_b   1.000
_cell.length_c   1.000
_cell.angle_alpha   90.00
_cell.angle_beta   90.00
_cell.angle_gamma   90.00
#
_symmetry.space_group_name_H-M   'P 1'
#
loop_
_entity.id
_entity.type
_entity.pdbx_description
1 polymer ?
#
loop_
_entity_poly.entity_id
_entity_poly.type
_entity_poly.pdbx_seq_one_letter_code
_entity_poly.pdbx_strand_id
1 'polypeptide(L)'
;LRDALALPSGIPPLSAKKEEQETHYHTHHPILRLIAKVQAESVSKTARSTKSAFSKTQPNDDDLPSSGYVLHTLVAALYCFLATENFEEGAIMAVNLGNDADTVGAVYAGLAGCWYAGVEGDDKHGMFWTKRVKQWQSELVERELVEEVAGELANYSTKLSG
;
A
#
# COMPACT_ATOMS: atom_id res chain seq x y z
N LEU A 1 11.12 4.01 11.46
CA LEU A 1 9.93 3.53 10.69
C LEU A 1 10.33 3.06 9.29
N ARG A 2 11.30 3.71 8.64
CA ARG A 2 12.02 3.10 7.50
C ARG A 2 12.65 1.75 7.85
N ASP A 3 13.35 1.70 8.98
CA ASP A 3 13.84 0.44 9.57
C ASP A 3 12.73 -0.55 9.92
N ALA A 4 11.46 -0.12 9.93
CA ALA A 4 10.33 -0.97 10.27
C ALA A 4 9.63 -1.62 9.06
N LEU A 5 9.85 -1.06 7.86
CA LEU A 5 9.44 -1.62 6.57
C LEU A 5 10.59 -2.29 5.82
N ALA A 6 11.84 -1.96 6.18
CA ALA A 6 13.02 -2.65 5.71
C ALA A 6 13.46 -3.70 6.72
N LEU A 7 14.11 -4.76 6.25
CA LEU A 7 14.80 -5.69 7.14
C LEU A 7 16.05 -4.98 7.71
N PRO A 8 16.22 -4.89 9.05
CA PRO A 8 17.43 -4.35 9.66
C PRO A 8 18.74 -4.91 9.07
N SER A 9 19.76 -4.08 8.89
CA SER A 9 21.08 -4.55 8.43
C SER A 9 21.67 -5.61 9.37
N GLY A 10 22.06 -6.78 8.85
CA GLY A 10 22.69 -7.88 9.61
C GLY A 10 21.81 -9.10 9.90
N ILE A 11 20.66 -9.22 9.24
CA ILE A 11 19.77 -10.39 9.35
C ILE A 11 20.29 -11.53 8.44
N PRO A 12 20.13 -12.82 8.84
CA PRO A 12 20.48 -13.96 7.99
C PRO A 12 19.82 -13.89 6.60
N PRO A 13 20.48 -14.34 5.52
CA PRO A 13 19.89 -14.33 4.18
C PRO A 13 18.61 -15.18 4.12
N LEU A 14 17.68 -14.77 3.23
CA LEU A 14 16.42 -15.45 3.00
C LEU A 14 16.61 -16.91 2.56
N SER A 15 15.88 -17.82 3.20
CA SER A 15 15.82 -19.22 2.80
C SER A 15 15.06 -19.39 1.48
N ALA A 16 15.36 -20.46 0.74
CA ALA A 16 14.63 -20.83 -0.47
C ALA A 16 13.24 -21.43 -0.19
N LYS A 17 12.92 -21.81 1.05
CA LYS A 17 11.63 -22.40 1.41
C LYS A 17 10.65 -21.37 1.96
N LYS A 18 9.41 -21.36 1.46
CA LYS A 18 8.35 -20.41 1.85
C LYS A 18 8.05 -20.36 3.35
N GLU A 19 7.96 -21.52 4.03
CA GLU A 19 7.71 -21.57 5.49
C GLU A 19 8.85 -20.93 6.32
N GLU A 20 10.09 -21.07 5.84
CA GLU A 20 11.26 -20.47 6.47
C GLU A 20 11.33 -18.96 6.18
N GLN A 21 10.85 -18.51 5.00
CA GLN A 21 10.68 -17.08 4.66
C GLN A 21 9.63 -16.43 5.55
N GLU A 22 8.48 -17.06 5.74
CA GLU A 22 7.41 -16.56 6.63
C GLU A 22 7.91 -16.35 8.05
N THR A 23 8.58 -17.36 8.62
CA THR A 23 9.15 -17.29 9.96
C THR A 23 10.20 -16.18 10.07
N HIS A 24 11.04 -16.03 9.03
CA HIS A 24 12.05 -14.99 8.94
C HIS A 24 11.42 -13.58 8.96
N TYR A 25 10.38 -13.34 8.16
CA TYR A 25 9.68 -12.05 8.13
C TYR A 25 8.95 -11.76 9.44
N HIS A 26 8.26 -12.74 10.03
CA HIS A 26 7.61 -12.56 11.33
C HIS A 26 8.59 -12.22 12.47
N THR A 27 9.82 -12.73 12.39
CA THR A 27 10.82 -12.55 13.43
C THR A 27 11.57 -11.22 13.27
N HIS A 28 11.89 -10.85 12.03
CA HIS A 28 12.85 -9.79 11.76
C HIS A 28 12.24 -8.52 11.15
N HIS A 29 11.06 -8.60 10.54
CA HIS A 29 10.40 -7.45 9.92
C HIS A 29 9.63 -6.62 10.96
N PRO A 30 9.98 -5.35 11.22
CA PRO A 30 9.44 -4.71 12.41
C PRO A 30 7.97 -4.33 12.30
N ILE A 31 7.41 -4.19 11.09
CA ILE A 31 5.95 -4.07 10.92
C ILE A 31 5.21 -5.37 11.15
N LEU A 32 5.77 -6.53 10.79
CA LEU A 32 5.09 -7.80 11.06
C LEU A 32 5.16 -8.15 12.54
N ARG A 33 6.26 -7.77 13.18
CA ARG A 33 6.38 -7.82 14.64
C ARG A 33 5.41 -6.86 15.33
N LEU A 34 5.17 -5.67 14.77
CA LEU A 34 4.15 -4.75 15.27
C LEU A 34 2.72 -5.28 15.03
N ILE A 35 2.43 -5.86 13.86
CA ILE A 35 1.13 -6.48 13.54
C ILE A 35 0.87 -7.68 14.47
N ALA A 36 1.87 -8.55 14.70
CA ALA A 36 1.77 -9.66 15.63
C ALA A 36 1.54 -9.18 17.08
N LYS A 37 2.22 -8.11 17.50
CA LYS A 37 1.99 -7.47 18.80
C LYS A 37 0.59 -6.85 18.90
N VAL A 38 0.12 -6.16 17.86
CA VAL A 38 -1.22 -5.55 17.81
C VAL A 38 -2.33 -6.61 17.76
N GLN A 39 -2.10 -7.75 17.09
CA GLN A 39 -3.00 -8.90 17.13
C GLN A 39 -3.04 -9.57 18.51
N ALA A 40 -1.94 -9.54 19.26
CA ALA A 40 -1.90 -9.97 20.66
C ALA A 40 -2.50 -8.93 21.63
N GLU A 41 -2.47 -7.64 21.25
CA GLU A 41 -2.91 -6.50 22.07
C GLU A 41 -4.26 -5.93 21.65
N SER A 42 -5.10 -6.68 20.93
CA SER A 42 -6.35 -6.20 20.33
C SER A 42 -7.45 -5.84 21.35
N VAL A 43 -7.26 -4.82 22.19
CA VAL A 43 -8.29 -3.89 22.70
C VAL A 43 -7.60 -2.59 23.14
N SER A 44 -7.37 -1.61 22.26
CA SER A 44 -7.43 -0.18 22.64
C SER A 44 -7.31 0.74 21.44
N LYS A 45 -8.23 1.70 21.37
CA LYS A 45 -8.49 2.65 20.29
C LYS A 45 -7.36 3.67 20.02
N THR A 46 -7.46 4.24 18.82
CA THR A 46 -7.25 5.66 18.45
C THR A 46 -5.93 6.04 17.75
N ALA A 47 -6.11 6.37 16.47
CA ALA A 47 -5.51 7.46 15.69
C ALA A 47 -4.26 8.16 16.25
N ARG A 48 -3.17 8.15 15.47
CA ARG A 48 -2.18 9.22 15.51
C ARG A 48 -1.41 9.35 14.20
N SER A 49 -1.53 10.55 13.63
CA SER A 49 -0.72 11.11 12.55
C SER A 49 0.78 10.89 12.78
N THR A 50 1.45 10.21 11.84
CA THR A 50 2.91 9.97 11.85
C THR A 50 3.51 10.11 10.44
N LYS A 51 3.19 11.20 9.73
CA LYS A 51 3.73 11.45 8.37
C LYS A 51 5.22 11.84 8.30
N SER A 52 5.92 11.97 9.44
CA SER A 52 7.28 12.57 9.48
C SER A 52 8.44 11.56 9.29
N ALA A 53 8.17 10.25 9.19
CA ALA A 53 9.22 9.24 9.30
C ALA A 53 9.52 8.42 8.03
N PHE A 54 8.90 8.75 6.90
CA PHE A 54 9.13 8.08 5.62
C PHE A 54 9.91 9.00 4.67
N SER A 55 11.01 8.49 4.13
CA SER A 55 11.81 9.23 3.16
C SER A 55 11.28 8.99 1.75
N LYS A 56 11.13 10.05 0.96
CA LYS A 56 10.73 9.99 -0.45
C LYS A 56 11.75 9.30 -1.37
N THR A 57 12.83 8.76 -0.84
CA THR A 57 13.84 8.05 -1.64
C THR A 57 13.37 6.63 -1.94
N GLN A 58 13.48 6.24 -3.21
CA GLN A 58 13.14 4.91 -3.70
C GLN A 58 14.02 3.86 -3.00
N PRO A 59 13.44 2.83 -2.37
CA PRO A 59 14.19 1.74 -1.76
C PRO A 59 14.68 0.75 -2.82
N ASN A 60 15.75 0.03 -2.49
CA ASN A 60 16.31 -1.03 -3.33
C ASN A 60 15.63 -2.37 -3.01
N ASP A 61 15.69 -3.34 -3.94
CA ASP A 61 15.08 -4.67 -3.79
C ASP A 61 15.51 -5.44 -2.53
N ASP A 62 16.75 -5.23 -2.06
CA ASP A 62 17.27 -5.87 -0.85
C ASP A 62 16.58 -5.36 0.44
N ASP A 63 16.20 -4.09 0.45
CA ASP A 63 15.54 -3.45 1.59
C ASP A 63 14.02 -3.62 1.54
N LEU A 64 13.44 -3.61 0.34
CA LEU A 64 12.00 -3.70 0.11
C LEU A 64 11.71 -4.62 -1.11
N PRO A 65 11.64 -5.94 -0.89
CA PRO A 65 11.39 -6.88 -1.98
C PRO A 65 9.96 -6.69 -2.55
N SER A 66 9.85 -6.72 -3.87
CA SER A 66 8.62 -6.52 -4.66
C SER A 66 8.27 -7.74 -5.53
N SER A 67 8.48 -8.97 -5.02
CA SER A 67 8.17 -10.20 -5.78
C SER A 67 6.69 -10.59 -5.66
N GLY A 68 6.23 -11.57 -6.47
CA GLY A 68 4.91 -12.21 -6.39
C GLY A 68 4.57 -13.01 -5.12
N TYR A 69 5.29 -12.80 -4.02
CA TYR A 69 4.94 -13.30 -2.72
C TYR A 69 4.05 -12.27 -2.01
N VAL A 70 2.85 -12.69 -1.58
CA VAL A 70 1.80 -11.81 -1.04
C VAL A 70 2.30 -10.83 0.02
N LEU A 71 3.23 -11.27 0.87
CA LEU A 71 3.79 -10.43 1.93
C LEU A 71 4.68 -9.31 1.38
N HIS A 72 5.48 -9.60 0.36
CA HIS A 72 6.33 -8.62 -0.33
C HIS A 72 5.44 -7.56 -0.99
N THR A 73 4.42 -8.00 -1.72
CA THR A 73 3.44 -7.12 -2.36
C THR A 73 2.76 -6.19 -1.34
N LEU A 74 2.31 -6.71 -0.21
CA LEU A 74 1.62 -5.93 0.82
C LEU A 74 2.55 -4.90 1.48
N VAL A 75 3.77 -5.30 1.85
CA VAL A 75 4.74 -4.42 2.51
C VAL A 75 5.18 -3.31 1.54
N ALA A 76 5.42 -3.65 0.27
CA ALA A 76 5.76 -2.69 -0.77
C ALA A 76 4.64 -1.66 -0.99
N ALA A 77 3.39 -2.11 -1.14
CA ALA A 77 2.23 -1.23 -1.32
C ALA A 77 2.04 -0.29 -0.11
N LEU A 78 2.20 -0.80 1.12
CA LEU A 78 2.13 0.02 2.34
C LEU A 78 3.26 1.04 2.41
N TYR A 79 4.47 0.68 1.98
CA TYR A 79 5.59 1.64 1.90
C TYR A 79 5.25 2.79 0.96
N CYS A 80 4.81 2.49 -0.27
CA CYS A 80 4.43 3.52 -1.24
C CYS A 80 3.33 4.44 -0.70
N PHE A 81 2.33 3.88 -0.02
CA PHE A 81 1.24 4.64 0.59
C PHE A 81 1.69 5.55 1.73
N LEU A 82 2.55 5.07 2.62
CA LEU A 82 2.98 5.83 3.79
C LEU A 82 4.10 6.83 3.48
N ALA A 83 4.90 6.56 2.43
CA ALA A 83 6.02 7.40 2.01
C ALA A 83 5.65 8.56 1.07
N THR A 84 4.42 8.59 0.59
CA THR A 84 3.96 9.60 -0.37
C THR A 84 2.77 10.38 0.14
N GLU A 85 2.57 11.57 -0.41
CA GLU A 85 1.55 12.51 0.07
C GLU A 85 0.31 12.55 -0.82
N ASN A 86 0.42 12.02 -2.04
CA ASN A 86 -0.64 11.97 -3.03
C ASN A 86 -0.57 10.66 -3.84
N PHE A 87 -1.68 10.33 -4.50
CA PHE A 87 -1.81 9.11 -5.28
C PHE A 87 -0.78 9.02 -6.41
N GLU A 88 -0.52 10.14 -7.08
CA GLU A 88 0.41 10.16 -8.22
C GLU A 88 1.83 9.74 -7.79
N GLU A 89 2.36 10.34 -6.72
CA GLU A 89 3.69 10.06 -6.21
C GLU A 89 3.83 8.58 -5.79
N GLY A 90 2.84 8.04 -5.08
CA GLY A 90 2.90 6.66 -4.61
C GLY A 90 2.69 5.65 -5.73
N ALA A 91 1.85 5.95 -6.72
CA ALA A 91 1.68 5.11 -7.91
C ALA A 91 2.98 5.05 -8.74
N ILE A 92 3.65 6.19 -8.94
CA ILE A 92 4.95 6.23 -9.61
C ILE A 92 5.99 5.45 -8.80
N MET A 93 6.00 5.62 -7.48
CA MET A 93 6.92 4.88 -6.61
C MET A 93 6.69 3.37 -6.71
N ALA A 94 5.44 2.91 -6.68
CA ALA A 94 5.07 1.50 -6.79
C ALA A 94 5.53 0.89 -8.12
N VAL A 95 5.33 1.59 -9.23
CA VAL A 95 5.78 1.13 -10.56
C VAL A 95 7.31 1.09 -10.63
N ASN A 96 7.99 2.07 -10.04
CA ASN A 96 9.44 2.13 -10.03
C ASN A 96 10.12 1.05 -9.16
N LEU A 97 9.40 0.41 -8.23
CA LEU A 97 9.91 -0.74 -7.46
C LEU A 97 10.14 -1.99 -8.35
N GLY A 98 9.62 -2.02 -9.57
CA GLY A 98 9.87 -3.11 -10.52
C GLY A 98 9.34 -4.47 -10.05
N ASN A 99 9.83 -5.53 -10.70
CA ASN A 99 9.47 -6.93 -10.46
C ASN A 99 7.95 -7.18 -10.60
N ASP A 100 7.18 -7.28 -9.52
CA ASP A 100 5.71 -7.47 -9.50
C ASP A 100 4.97 -6.11 -9.37
N ALA A 101 5.36 -5.16 -10.22
CA ALA A 101 4.89 -3.78 -10.16
C ALA A 101 3.38 -3.65 -10.45
N ASP A 102 2.82 -4.54 -11.26
CA ASP A 102 1.39 -4.62 -11.55
C ASP A 102 0.57 -4.99 -10.30
N THR A 103 0.99 -6.02 -9.57
CA THR A 103 0.30 -6.44 -8.35
C THR A 103 0.51 -5.44 -7.21
N VAL A 104 1.74 -4.95 -7.01
CA VAL A 104 2.04 -3.91 -6.00
C VAL A 104 1.25 -2.64 -6.29
N GLY A 105 1.23 -2.21 -7.55
CA GLY A 105 0.47 -1.04 -8.01
C GLY A 105 -1.03 -1.18 -7.78
N ALA A 106 -1.61 -2.35 -8.06
CA ALA A 106 -3.03 -2.62 -7.84
C ALA A 106 -3.40 -2.58 -6.35
N VAL A 107 -2.61 -3.20 -5.47
CA VAL A 107 -2.84 -3.19 -4.01
C VAL A 107 -2.68 -1.78 -3.44
N TYR A 108 -1.62 -1.07 -3.85
CA TYR A 108 -1.43 0.33 -3.50
C TYR A 108 -2.63 1.18 -3.93
N ALA A 109 -3.10 1.02 -5.17
CA ALA A 109 -4.16 1.85 -5.73
C ALA A 109 -5.49 1.66 -4.99
N GLY A 110 -5.82 0.43 -4.58
CA GLY A 110 -7.00 0.14 -3.76
C GLY A 110 -6.94 0.82 -2.39
N LEU A 111 -5.79 0.75 -1.70
CA LEU A 111 -5.56 1.42 -0.41
C LEU A 111 -5.65 2.94 -0.53
N ALA A 112 -4.89 3.50 -1.47
CA ALA A 112 -4.78 4.93 -1.69
C ALA A 112 -6.09 5.53 -2.22
N GLY A 113 -6.83 4.78 -3.04
CA GLY A 113 -8.16 5.15 -3.54
C GLY A 113 -9.17 5.34 -2.43
N CYS A 114 -9.34 4.35 -1.56
CA CYS A 114 -10.27 4.45 -0.43
C CYS A 114 -9.88 5.59 0.53
N TRP A 115 -8.59 5.80 0.75
CA TRP A 115 -8.12 6.81 1.69
C TRP A 115 -8.19 8.24 1.14
N TYR A 116 -7.53 8.52 0.02
CA TYR A 116 -7.43 9.89 -0.48
C TYR A 116 -8.74 10.36 -1.11
N ALA A 117 -9.46 9.52 -1.86
CA ALA A 117 -10.74 9.91 -2.46
C ALA A 117 -11.82 10.16 -1.40
N GLY A 118 -11.79 9.43 -0.28
CA GLY A 118 -12.68 9.67 0.86
C GLY A 118 -12.39 10.96 1.63
N VAL A 119 -11.16 11.48 1.54
CA VAL A 119 -10.71 12.70 2.23
C VAL A 119 -10.85 13.95 1.35
N GLU A 120 -10.78 13.81 0.02
CA GLU A 120 -10.75 14.94 -0.93
C GLU A 120 -12.11 15.65 -1.13
N GLY A 121 -13.25 14.96 -0.95
CA GLY A 121 -14.54 15.53 -1.35
C GLY A 121 -14.58 15.88 -2.85
N ASP A 122 -15.55 16.70 -3.28
CA ASP A 122 -15.77 17.04 -4.71
C ASP A 122 -14.72 18.02 -5.30
N ASP A 123 -13.75 18.49 -4.50
CA ASP A 123 -12.72 19.41 -4.98
C ASP A 123 -11.69 18.64 -5.81
N LYS A 124 -11.89 18.70 -7.12
CA LYS A 124 -11.16 17.95 -8.17
C LYS A 124 -9.66 18.32 -8.30
N HIS A 125 -9.05 18.93 -7.30
CA HIS A 125 -7.62 19.29 -7.30
C HIS A 125 -7.05 19.05 -5.88
N GLY A 126 -6.49 17.87 -5.63
CA GLY A 126 -5.88 17.58 -4.33
C GLY A 126 -4.95 16.36 -4.32
N MET A 127 -5.07 15.56 -3.25
CA MET A 127 -4.25 14.38 -2.94
C MET A 127 -4.51 13.14 -3.82
N PHE A 128 -5.69 12.95 -4.43
CA PHE A 128 -5.96 11.81 -5.31
C PHE A 128 -6.05 12.24 -6.77
N TRP A 129 -6.92 13.20 -7.08
CA TRP A 129 -7.20 13.62 -8.45
C TRP A 129 -6.24 14.70 -8.97
N THR A 130 -4.96 14.37 -9.08
CA THR A 130 -4.00 15.24 -9.77
C THR A 130 -4.31 15.34 -11.27
N LYS A 131 -3.75 16.34 -11.96
CA LYS A 131 -3.90 16.49 -13.42
C LYS A 131 -3.48 15.22 -14.17
N ARG A 132 -2.39 14.59 -13.73
CA ARG A 132 -1.84 13.39 -14.35
C ARG A 132 -2.70 12.16 -14.08
N VAL A 133 -3.22 12.01 -12.86
CA VAL A 133 -4.11 10.90 -12.50
C VAL A 133 -5.42 10.94 -13.30
N LYS A 134 -5.97 12.13 -13.52
CA LYS A 134 -7.14 12.29 -14.41
C LYS A 134 -6.83 11.91 -15.86
N GLN A 135 -5.64 12.24 -16.34
CA GLN A 135 -5.21 11.81 -17.65
C GLN A 135 -5.13 10.27 -17.72
N TRP A 136 -4.49 9.64 -16.74
CA TRP A 136 -4.43 8.16 -16.66
C TRP A 136 -5.82 7.52 -16.62
N GLN A 137 -6.74 8.09 -15.85
CA GLN A 137 -8.12 7.62 -15.79
C GLN A 137 -8.83 7.76 -17.15
N SER A 138 -8.60 8.84 -17.89
CA SER A 138 -9.21 9.04 -19.21
C SER A 138 -8.68 8.07 -20.28
N GLU A 139 -7.48 7.53 -20.07
CA GLU A 139 -6.83 6.57 -20.97
C GLU A 139 -7.11 5.10 -20.55
N LEU A 140 -7.84 4.89 -19.44
CA LEU A 140 -8.11 3.56 -18.89
C LEU A 140 -9.08 2.77 -19.79
N VAL A 141 -8.67 1.55 -20.15
CA VAL A 141 -9.48 0.61 -20.92
C VAL A 141 -10.64 0.10 -20.05
N GLU A 142 -11.84 -0.01 -20.63
CA GLU A 142 -13.06 -0.46 -19.92
C GLU A 142 -13.42 0.37 -18.67
N ARG A 143 -13.08 1.66 -18.64
CA ARG A 143 -13.37 2.55 -17.51
C ARG A 143 -14.84 2.52 -17.07
N GLU A 144 -15.76 2.54 -18.04
CA GLU A 144 -17.21 2.57 -17.76
C GLU A 144 -17.65 1.34 -16.96
N LEU A 145 -17.15 0.16 -17.32
CA LEU A 145 -17.41 -1.08 -16.59
C LEU A 145 -16.86 -1.03 -15.15
N VAL A 146 -15.64 -0.52 -14.98
CA VAL A 146 -15.03 -0.39 -13.64
C VAL A 146 -15.84 0.56 -12.75
N GLU A 147 -16.28 1.70 -13.31
CA GLU A 147 -17.10 2.69 -12.60
C GLU A 147 -18.50 2.14 -12.25
N GLU A 148 -19.11 1.38 -13.17
CA GLU A 148 -20.40 0.71 -12.93
C GLU A 148 -20.32 -0.28 -11.78
N VAL A 149 -19.36 -1.21 -11.83
CA VAL A 149 -19.17 -2.23 -10.78
C VAL A 149 -18.87 -1.59 -9.43
N ALA A 150 -18.01 -0.56 -9.40
CA ALA A 150 -17.73 0.18 -8.16
C ALA A 150 -19.00 0.86 -7.60
N GLY A 151 -19.83 1.44 -8.46
CA GLY A 151 -21.11 2.04 -8.08
C GLY A 151 -22.12 1.01 -7.54
N GLU A 152 -22.22 -0.16 -8.16
CA GLU A 152 -23.08 -1.25 -7.67
C GLU A 152 -22.65 -1.73 -6.28
N LEU A 153 -21.36 -1.91 -6.05
CA LEU A 153 -20.81 -2.32 -4.76
C LEU A 153 -21.07 -1.28 -3.66
N ALA A 154 -20.89 0.01 -3.98
CA ALA A 154 -21.21 1.09 -3.05
C ALA A 154 -22.70 1.11 -2.67
N ASN A 155 -23.58 0.99 -3.67
CA ASN A 155 -25.03 0.92 -3.46
C ASN A 155 -25.43 -0.30 -2.63
N TYR A 156 -24.81 -1.45 -2.89
CA TYR A 156 -25.04 -2.67 -2.11
C TYR A 156 -24.62 -2.49 -0.65
N SER A 157 -23.46 -1.87 -0.40
CA SER A 157 -23.01 -1.55 0.95
C SER A 157 -24.01 -0.64 1.68
N THR A 158 -24.53 0.40 1.03
CA THR A 158 -25.51 1.31 1.64
C THR A 158 -26.81 0.58 2.02
N LYS A 159 -27.28 -0.33 1.17
CA LYS A 159 -28.50 -1.13 1.41
C LYS A 159 -28.37 -2.10 2.59
N LEU A 160 -27.16 -2.59 2.90
CA LEU A 160 -26.93 -3.45 4.06
C LEU A 160 -26.84 -2.67 5.38
N SER A 161 -26.48 -1.38 5.31
CA SER A 161 -26.31 -0.52 6.48
C SER A 161 -27.55 0.28 6.89
N GLY A 162 -28.62 0.27 6.09
CA GLY A 162 -29.91 0.93 6.36
C GLY A 162 -31.01 -0.07 6.65
#